data_AF-A0A366ENR6-F1
#
_entry.id   AF-A0A366ENR6-F1
#
_cell.length_a   1.000
_cell.length_b   1.000
_cell.length_c   1.000
_cell.angle_alpha   90.00
_cell.angle_beta   90.00
_cell.angle_gamma   90.00
#
_symmetry.space_group_name_H-M   'P 1'
#
loop_
_entity.id
_entity.type
_entity.pdbx_description
1 polymer ?
#
loop_
_entity_poly.entity_id
_entity_poly.type
_entity_poly.pdbx_seq_one_letter_code
_entity_poly.pdbx_strand_id
1 'polypeptide(L)'
;MCIIHTMRSADLIRELEQAGWVLKRVRGSHHVFVHPSRPGIVVVPHPKRELGVGLASPQSANRRDFDMRYPIAIEPRTERSDYGVVIPDLPGCFSAGETLEEAIAGAEEAGIAWMDEALDAGEAIPPPSSLEAIRAVPEYEGWILSVVTIDPAALDDTAERVNITLPRRVLRRLDEDARAAGETRSGYIAKLALRA
;
A
#
# COMPACT_ATOMS: atom_id res chain seq x y z
N MET A 1 -18.56 11.23 11.86
CA MET A 1 -19.63 10.67 11.00
C MET A 1 -19.02 10.49 9.62
N CYS A 2 -18.46 9.32 9.35
CA CYS A 2 -17.77 9.01 8.11
C CYS A 2 -18.79 8.79 6.97
N ILE A 3 -18.89 9.77 6.07
CA ILE A 3 -19.83 9.81 4.93
C ILE A 3 -19.27 8.97 3.75
N ILE A 4 -18.56 7.87 4.02
CA ILE A 4 -17.90 7.05 2.97
C ILE A 4 -18.77 5.91 2.42
N HIS A 5 -19.97 5.70 2.97
CA HIS A 5 -20.87 4.57 2.66
C HIS A 5 -21.42 4.51 1.22
N THR A 6 -20.98 5.34 0.27
CA THR A 6 -21.45 5.27 -1.13
C THR A 6 -20.54 5.94 -2.17
N MET A 7 -19.28 6.25 -1.84
CA MET A 7 -18.39 6.91 -2.80
C MET A 7 -17.52 5.92 -3.57
N ARG A 8 -17.50 6.06 -4.90
CA ARG A 8 -16.52 5.36 -5.74
C ARG A 8 -15.14 5.97 -5.50
N SER A 9 -14.08 5.19 -5.69
CA SER A 9 -12.69 5.68 -5.57
C SER A 9 -12.42 6.93 -6.42
N ALA A 10 -13.02 7.03 -7.60
CA ALA A 10 -12.95 8.23 -8.45
C ALA A 10 -13.52 9.49 -7.78
N ASP A 11 -14.62 9.34 -7.04
CA ASP A 11 -15.30 10.45 -6.37
C ASP A 11 -14.50 10.85 -5.12
N LEU A 12 -13.98 9.86 -4.37
CA LEU A 12 -13.07 10.09 -3.24
C LEU A 12 -11.78 10.81 -3.68
N ILE A 13 -11.15 10.39 -4.79
CA ILE A 13 -9.95 11.06 -5.32
C ILE A 13 -10.23 12.53 -5.65
N ARG A 14 -11.37 12.82 -6.30
CA ARG A 14 -11.76 14.20 -6.61
C ARG A 14 -11.97 15.03 -5.35
N GLU A 15 -12.59 14.47 -4.33
CA GLU A 15 -12.79 15.16 -3.05
C GLU A 15 -11.45 15.44 -2.35
N LEU A 16 -10.52 14.48 -2.37
CA LEU A 16 -9.17 14.65 -1.83
C LEU A 16 -8.44 15.81 -2.53
N GLU A 17 -8.43 15.81 -3.87
CA GLU A 17 -7.81 16.88 -4.66
C GLU A 17 -8.44 18.25 -4.38
N GLN A 18 -9.78 18.32 -4.34
CA GLN A 18 -10.51 19.55 -4.01
C GLN A 18 -10.22 20.04 -2.58
N ALA A 19 -9.98 19.12 -1.65
CA ALA A 19 -9.62 19.41 -0.27
C ALA A 19 -8.13 19.77 -0.09
N GLY A 20 -7.33 19.76 -1.17
CA GLY A 20 -5.92 20.16 -1.18
C GLY A 20 -4.92 19.02 -0.97
N TRP A 21 -5.37 17.76 -1.01
CA TRP A 21 -4.47 16.61 -0.98
C TRP A 21 -3.76 16.46 -2.33
N VAL A 22 -2.49 16.03 -2.28
CA VAL A 22 -1.61 15.90 -3.43
C VAL A 22 -1.20 14.45 -3.59
N LEU A 23 -1.33 13.92 -4.81
CA LEU A 23 -0.81 12.60 -5.16
C LEU A 23 0.72 12.61 -5.06
N LYS A 24 1.28 11.82 -4.13
CA LYS A 24 2.74 11.73 -3.94
C LYS A 24 3.35 10.60 -4.76
N ARG A 25 2.72 9.42 -4.77
CA ARG A 25 3.17 8.26 -5.56
C ARG A 25 2.03 7.30 -5.89
N VAL A 26 2.32 6.36 -6.79
CA VAL A 26 1.49 5.20 -7.10
C VAL A 26 2.32 3.95 -6.81
N ARG A 27 1.80 3.03 -6.00
CA ARG A 27 2.41 1.71 -5.73
C ARG A 27 1.42 0.63 -6.14
N GLY A 28 1.79 -0.19 -7.13
CA GLY A 28 0.89 -1.21 -7.66
C GLY A 28 -0.43 -0.60 -8.16
N SER A 29 -1.54 -1.06 -7.57
CA SER A 29 -2.90 -0.62 -7.91
C SER A 29 -3.43 0.55 -7.06
N HIS A 30 -2.61 1.14 -6.18
CA HIS A 30 -3.04 2.16 -5.22
C HIS A 30 -2.32 3.51 -5.38
N HIS A 31 -3.08 4.57 -5.17
CA HIS A 31 -2.61 5.95 -5.11
C HIS A 31 -2.38 6.38 -3.67
N VAL A 32 -1.24 7.02 -3.41
CA VAL A 32 -0.89 7.56 -2.10
C VAL A 32 -0.96 9.08 -2.13
N PHE A 33 -1.86 9.66 -1.33
CA PHE A 33 -2.08 11.08 -1.18
C PHE A 33 -1.57 11.59 0.17
N VAL A 34 -0.97 12.77 0.16
CA VAL A 34 -0.55 13.51 1.36
C VAL A 34 -1.02 14.95 1.27
N HIS A 35 -1.18 15.63 2.40
CA HIS A 35 -1.60 17.03 2.42
C HIS A 35 -0.43 17.95 2.85
N PRO A 36 -0.14 19.06 2.15
CA PRO A 36 1.01 19.92 2.46
C PRO A 36 1.01 20.53 3.87
N SER A 37 -0.18 20.70 4.46
CA SER A 37 -0.36 21.37 5.76
C SER A 37 -1.21 20.60 6.77
N ARG A 38 -1.61 19.36 6.47
CA ARG A 38 -2.39 18.51 7.38
C ARG A 38 -1.66 17.18 7.51
N PRO A 39 -1.43 16.68 8.73
CA PRO A 39 -0.84 15.36 8.90
C PRO A 39 -1.81 14.27 8.45
N GLY A 40 -1.27 13.17 7.94
CA GLY A 40 -2.04 12.01 7.50
C GLY A 40 -1.70 11.56 6.09
N ILE A 41 -1.92 10.26 5.86
CA ILE A 41 -1.68 9.57 4.60
C ILE A 41 -3.01 8.97 4.17
N VAL A 42 -3.38 9.16 2.91
CA VAL A 42 -4.58 8.56 2.34
C VAL A 42 -4.17 7.67 1.17
N VAL A 43 -4.42 6.37 1.30
CA VAL A 43 -4.19 5.37 0.26
C VAL A 43 -5.53 4.95 -0.29
N VAL A 44 -5.71 5.08 -1.60
CA VAL A 44 -6.96 4.74 -2.29
C VAL A 44 -6.69 3.88 -3.51
N PRO A 45 -7.52 2.87 -3.81
CA PRO A 45 -7.36 2.07 -5.02
C PRO A 45 -7.60 2.94 -6.26
N HIS A 46 -6.90 2.64 -7.35
CA HIS A 46 -7.14 3.30 -8.62
C HIS A 46 -8.62 3.12 -9.05
N PRO A 47 -9.27 4.14 -9.65
CA PRO A 47 -10.59 3.97 -10.25
C PRO A 47 -10.55 2.96 -11.39
N LYS A 48 -11.07 1.75 -11.18
CA LYS A 48 -11.08 0.73 -12.24
C LYS A 48 -12.23 0.99 -13.22
N ARG A 49 -11.96 0.71 -14.50
CA ARG A 49 -13.00 0.58 -15.54
C ARG A 49 -12.88 -0.68 -16.39
N GLU A 50 -11.93 -1.59 -16.14
CA GLU A 50 -11.93 -2.98 -16.64
C GLU A 50 -10.74 -3.81 -16.10
N LEU A 51 -10.91 -5.13 -16.12
CA LEU A 51 -10.09 -6.20 -15.50
C LEU A 51 -8.75 -6.50 -16.21
N GLY A 52 -7.80 -7.02 -15.44
CA GLY A 52 -6.68 -7.82 -15.93
C GLY A 52 -6.48 -9.04 -15.01
N VAL A 53 -6.42 -10.23 -15.60
CA VAL A 53 -6.24 -11.53 -14.91
C VAL A 53 -4.74 -11.81 -14.77
N GLY A 54 -4.26 -12.17 -13.58
CA GLY A 54 -2.90 -12.74 -13.49
C GLY A 54 -2.29 -12.94 -12.10
N LEU A 55 -2.28 -14.23 -11.70
CA LEU A 55 -1.23 -14.96 -10.98
C LEU A 55 -0.98 -14.68 -9.48
N ALA A 56 -1.58 -15.55 -8.67
CA ALA A 56 -1.03 -15.95 -7.38
C ALA A 56 0.39 -16.52 -7.55
N SER A 57 1.38 -15.90 -6.91
CA SER A 57 2.70 -16.52 -6.70
C SER A 57 2.68 -17.30 -5.38
N PRO A 58 3.28 -18.51 -5.34
CA PRO A 58 3.35 -19.28 -4.11
C PRO A 58 4.38 -18.64 -3.18
N GLN A 59 3.94 -18.13 -2.03
CA GLN A 59 4.89 -17.66 -1.01
C GLN A 59 5.48 -18.85 -0.28
N SER A 60 6.80 -18.94 -0.39
CA SER A 60 7.67 -19.90 0.27
C SER A 60 7.52 -19.82 1.79
N ALA A 61 7.10 -20.93 2.38
CA ALA A 61 7.19 -21.17 3.80
C ALA A 61 8.65 -21.07 4.27
N ASN A 62 8.93 -20.11 5.16
CA ASN A 62 9.63 -20.28 6.44
C ASN A 62 10.44 -19.04 6.86
N ARG A 63 9.83 -18.11 7.61
CA ARG A 63 10.51 -17.35 8.67
C ARG A 63 9.46 -16.79 9.64
N ARG A 64 9.50 -17.25 10.89
CA ARG A 64 8.59 -16.82 11.96
C ARG A 64 9.15 -15.55 12.64
N ASP A 65 8.23 -14.70 13.07
CA ASP A 65 8.29 -13.76 14.21
C ASP A 65 8.13 -12.24 13.96
N PHE A 66 7.88 -11.74 12.74
CA PHE A 66 7.51 -10.31 12.55
C PHE A 66 6.42 -10.04 11.49
N ASP A 67 5.62 -11.03 11.10
CA ASP A 67 4.43 -10.80 10.28
C ASP A 67 3.44 -9.90 11.04
N MET A 68 3.36 -8.62 10.68
CA MET A 68 2.44 -7.69 11.32
C MET A 68 1.04 -7.97 10.78
N ARG A 69 0.17 -8.50 11.65
CA ARG A 69 -1.20 -8.87 11.28
C ARG A 69 -2.14 -7.73 11.60
N TYR A 70 -2.62 -7.05 10.56
CA TYR A 70 -3.56 -5.96 10.71
C TYR A 70 -4.98 -6.45 10.52
N PRO A 71 -5.91 -6.11 11.43
CA PRO A 71 -7.32 -6.35 11.19
C PRO A 71 -7.80 -5.48 10.03
N ILE A 72 -8.65 -6.04 9.20
CA ILE A 72 -9.34 -5.32 8.12
C ILE A 72 -10.84 -5.44 8.31
N ALA A 73 -11.54 -4.34 8.04
CA ALA A 73 -12.99 -4.29 8.00
C ALA A 73 -13.42 -4.21 6.53
N ILE A 74 -14.24 -5.17 6.12
CA ILE A 74 -14.67 -5.35 4.73
C ILE A 74 -16.17 -5.06 4.65
N GLU A 75 -16.50 -4.00 3.93
CA GLU A 75 -17.87 -3.65 3.59
C GLU A 75 -18.41 -4.65 2.56
N PRO A 76 -19.56 -5.30 2.84
CA PRO A 76 -20.17 -6.22 1.89
C PRO A 76 -20.53 -5.51 0.57
N ARG A 77 -20.25 -6.20 -0.53
CA ARG A 77 -20.61 -5.75 -1.88
C ARG A 77 -22.12 -5.49 -2.01
N THR A 78 -22.50 -4.44 -2.74
CA THR A 78 -23.89 -4.18 -3.13
C THR A 78 -24.06 -4.27 -4.64
N GLU A 79 -25.26 -4.05 -5.17
CA GLU A 79 -25.45 -3.95 -6.63
C GLU A 79 -24.74 -2.73 -7.25
N ARG A 80 -24.34 -1.75 -6.43
CA ARG A 80 -23.80 -0.45 -6.86
C ARG A 80 -22.35 -0.23 -6.45
N SER A 81 -21.77 -1.14 -5.67
CA SER A 81 -20.43 -1.02 -5.12
C SER A 81 -19.78 -2.39 -5.02
N ASP A 82 -18.47 -2.42 -5.26
CA ASP A 82 -17.59 -3.55 -4.98
C ASP A 82 -17.42 -3.78 -3.47
N TYR A 83 -16.70 -4.83 -3.06
CA TYR A 83 -16.29 -4.95 -1.66
C TYR A 83 -15.35 -3.80 -1.32
N GLY A 84 -15.67 -3.02 -0.28
CA GLY A 84 -14.79 -1.98 0.25
C GLY A 84 -13.97 -2.54 1.40
N VAL A 85 -12.71 -2.12 1.53
CA VAL A 85 -11.85 -2.53 2.64
C VAL A 85 -11.21 -1.32 3.30
N VAL A 86 -11.23 -1.31 4.62
CA VAL A 86 -10.54 -0.35 5.47
C VAL A 86 -9.57 -1.11 6.35
N ILE A 87 -8.37 -0.56 6.56
CA ILE A 87 -7.44 -1.02 7.60
C ILE A 87 -7.54 -0.03 8.78
N PRO A 88 -8.31 -0.33 9.85
CA PRO A 88 -8.65 0.67 10.86
C PRO A 88 -7.43 1.25 11.60
N ASP A 89 -6.40 0.43 11.80
CA ASP A 89 -5.17 0.86 12.46
C ASP A 89 -4.22 1.64 11.56
N LEU A 90 -4.51 1.73 10.25
CA LEU A 90 -3.80 2.57 9.28
C LEU A 90 -4.80 3.60 8.72
N PRO A 91 -5.10 4.69 9.46
CA PRO A 91 -6.14 5.62 9.08
C PRO A 91 -5.93 6.20 7.69
N GLY A 92 -6.99 6.18 6.88
CA GLY A 92 -6.93 6.61 5.48
C GLY A 92 -6.45 5.53 4.51
N CYS A 93 -6.18 4.31 4.96
CA CYS A 93 -5.79 3.19 4.10
C CYS A 93 -7.03 2.41 3.62
N PHE A 94 -7.31 2.51 2.32
CA PHE A 94 -8.47 1.91 1.67
C PHE A 94 -8.08 0.98 0.52
N SER A 95 -8.88 -0.06 0.32
CA SER A 95 -8.83 -0.94 -0.84
C SER A 95 -10.25 -1.31 -1.28
N ALA A 96 -10.40 -1.91 -2.46
CA ALA A 96 -11.66 -2.46 -2.94
C ALA A 96 -11.42 -3.58 -3.96
N GLY A 97 -12.41 -4.46 -4.15
CA GLY A 97 -12.35 -5.53 -5.15
C GLY A 97 -13.72 -6.13 -5.49
N GLU A 98 -13.88 -6.66 -6.70
CA GLU A 98 -15.13 -7.26 -7.17
C GLU A 98 -15.44 -8.56 -6.42
N THR A 99 -14.37 -9.26 -6.01
CA THR A 99 -14.43 -10.44 -5.14
C THR A 99 -13.80 -10.14 -3.77
N LEU A 100 -14.16 -10.96 -2.79
CA LEU A 100 -13.61 -10.85 -1.44
C LEU A 100 -12.09 -11.07 -1.45
N GLU A 101 -11.62 -12.04 -2.23
CA GLU A 101 -10.20 -12.36 -2.38
C GLU A 101 -9.40 -11.21 -2.99
N GLU A 102 -9.95 -10.55 -4.03
CA GLU A 102 -9.32 -9.39 -4.65
C GLU A 102 -9.24 -8.22 -3.65
N ALA A 103 -10.33 -7.98 -2.92
CA ALA A 103 -10.40 -6.91 -1.94
C ALA A 103 -9.35 -7.09 -0.82
N ILE A 104 -9.18 -8.32 -0.32
CA ILE A 104 -8.18 -8.69 0.70
C ILE A 104 -6.76 -8.53 0.14
N ALA A 105 -6.47 -9.06 -1.05
CA ALA A 105 -5.16 -8.94 -1.68
C ALA A 105 -4.78 -7.47 -1.92
N GLY A 106 -5.74 -6.66 -2.37
CA GLY A 106 -5.53 -5.22 -2.52
C GLY A 106 -5.32 -4.51 -1.19
N ALA A 107 -5.87 -5.00 -0.08
CA ALA A 107 -5.63 -4.42 1.24
C ALA A 107 -4.20 -4.66 1.73
N GLU A 108 -3.59 -5.81 1.39
CA GLU A 108 -2.16 -6.04 1.63
C GLU A 108 -1.29 -5.02 0.89
N GLU A 109 -1.55 -4.80 -0.41
CA GLU A 109 -0.87 -3.77 -1.21
C GLU A 109 -1.07 -2.37 -0.63
N ALA A 110 -2.29 -2.03 -0.24
CA ALA A 110 -2.63 -0.73 0.32
C ALA A 110 -1.89 -0.46 1.64
N GLY A 111 -1.89 -1.45 2.54
CA GLY A 111 -1.22 -1.35 3.84
C GLY A 111 0.29 -1.13 3.70
N ILE A 112 0.91 -1.88 2.79
CA ILE A 112 2.32 -1.72 2.42
C ILE A 112 2.58 -0.30 1.87
N ALA A 113 1.75 0.20 0.96
CA ALA A 113 1.89 1.55 0.39
C ALA A 113 1.71 2.66 1.44
N TRP A 114 0.84 2.45 2.42
CA TRP A 114 0.63 3.38 3.53
C TRP A 114 1.87 3.42 4.44
N MET A 115 2.42 2.27 4.81
CA MET A 115 3.59 2.19 5.69
C MET A 115 4.85 2.75 5.06
N ASP A 116 5.07 2.51 3.76
CA ASP A 116 6.15 3.15 2.99
C ASP A 116 6.14 4.66 3.16
N GLU A 117 4.97 5.27 3.00
CA GLU A 117 4.82 6.71 3.06
C GLU A 117 5.01 7.23 4.49
N ALA A 118 4.53 6.48 5.49
CA ALA A 118 4.75 6.79 6.90
C ALA A 118 6.24 6.78 7.25
N LEU A 119 6.97 5.73 6.82
CA LEU A 119 8.40 5.62 7.04
C LEU A 119 9.18 6.74 6.34
N ASP A 120 8.85 7.05 5.08
CA ASP A 120 9.47 8.15 4.33
C ASP A 120 9.20 9.53 4.97
N ALA A 121 8.07 9.68 5.67
CA ALA A 121 7.75 10.86 6.46
C ALA A 121 8.41 10.87 7.86
N GLY A 122 9.09 9.79 8.25
CA GLY A 122 9.65 9.61 9.59
C GLY A 122 8.59 9.38 10.68
N GLU A 123 7.39 8.97 10.29
CA GLU A 123 6.29 8.64 11.19
C GLU A 123 6.41 7.20 11.68
N ALA A 124 5.97 6.95 12.92
CA ALA A 124 5.93 5.60 13.47
C ALA A 124 4.72 4.83 12.92
N ILE A 125 4.93 3.58 12.52
CA ILE A 125 3.84 2.69 12.10
C ILE A 125 2.98 2.34 13.33
N PRO A 126 1.65 2.61 13.33
CA PRO A 126 0.77 2.26 14.43
C PRO A 126 0.70 0.74 14.64
N PRO A 127 0.75 0.22 15.87
CA PRO A 127 0.64 -1.22 16.11
C PRO A 127 -0.78 -1.74 15.79
N PRO A 128 -0.92 -3.01 15.38
CA PRO A 128 -2.23 -3.58 15.08
C PRO A 128 -3.08 -3.77 16.33
N SER A 129 -4.37 -3.45 16.23
CA SER A 129 -5.40 -3.72 17.23
C SER A 129 -5.86 -5.18 17.18
N SER A 130 -6.53 -5.63 18.24
CA SER A 130 -7.20 -6.94 18.23
C SER A 130 -8.47 -6.90 17.39
N LEU A 131 -8.85 -8.03 16.79
CA LEU A 131 -10.14 -8.16 16.09
C LEU A 131 -11.34 -7.86 17.00
N GLU A 132 -11.23 -8.13 18.31
CA GLU A 132 -12.28 -7.81 19.29
C GLU A 132 -12.48 -6.30 19.43
N ALA A 133 -11.37 -5.53 19.46
CA ALA A 133 -11.43 -4.08 19.52
C ALA A 133 -12.10 -3.51 18.26
N ILE A 134 -11.76 -4.02 17.07
CA ILE A 134 -12.36 -3.60 15.81
C ILE A 134 -13.84 -3.98 15.73
N ARG A 135 -14.21 -5.18 16.20
CA ARG A 135 -15.61 -5.63 16.21
C ARG A 135 -16.51 -4.76 17.10
N ALA A 136 -15.96 -4.15 18.14
CA ALA A 136 -16.71 -3.28 19.04
C ALA A 136 -16.97 -1.88 18.45
N VAL A 137 -16.37 -1.53 17.31
CA VAL A 137 -16.56 -0.23 16.65
C VAL A 137 -17.92 -0.21 15.93
N PRO A 138 -18.84 0.70 16.27
CA PRO A 138 -20.17 0.75 15.65
C PRO A 138 -20.16 1.00 14.15
N GLU A 139 -19.12 1.66 13.62
CA GLU A 139 -18.94 1.92 12.18
C GLU A 139 -18.81 0.63 11.35
N TYR A 140 -18.32 -0.46 11.96
CA TYR A 140 -18.11 -1.74 11.29
C TYR A 140 -19.19 -2.77 11.62
N GLU A 141 -20.33 -2.32 12.17
CA GLU A 141 -21.44 -3.22 12.47
C GLU A 141 -21.98 -3.86 11.17
N GLY A 142 -22.02 -5.19 11.14
CA GLY A 142 -22.45 -5.95 9.97
C GLY A 142 -21.40 -6.11 8.87
N TRP A 143 -20.19 -5.55 9.04
CA TRP A 143 -19.08 -5.75 8.11
C TRP A 143 -18.37 -7.08 8.37
N ILE A 144 -17.68 -7.58 7.35
CA ILE A 144 -16.87 -8.79 7.46
C ILE A 144 -15.51 -8.38 8.05
N LEU A 145 -15.08 -9.05 9.11
CA LEU A 145 -13.77 -8.82 9.70
C LEU A 145 -12.81 -9.92 9.27
N SER A 146 -11.61 -9.52 8.86
CA SER A 146 -10.52 -10.43 8.50
C SER A 146 -9.18 -9.85 8.99
N VAL A 147 -8.09 -10.54 8.69
CA VAL A 147 -6.73 -10.08 8.96
C VAL A 147 -5.90 -10.18 7.69
N VAL A 148 -5.02 -9.20 7.49
CA VAL A 148 -3.99 -9.22 6.45
C VAL A 148 -2.62 -9.28 7.08
N THR A 149 -1.69 -9.96 6.43
CA THR A 149 -0.29 -9.99 6.85
C THR A 149 0.46 -8.95 6.04
N ILE A 150 1.06 -7.98 6.73
CA ILE A 150 1.95 -7.00 6.11
C ILE A 150 3.36 -7.36 6.53
N ASP A 151 4.17 -7.78 5.55
CA ASP A 151 5.56 -8.16 5.76
C ASP A 151 6.43 -6.89 5.92
N PRO A 152 7.02 -6.64 7.10
CA PRO A 152 7.91 -5.51 7.30
C PRO A 152 9.18 -5.60 6.46
N ALA A 153 9.58 -6.80 6.00
CA ALA A 153 10.73 -6.94 5.10
C ALA A 153 10.49 -6.27 3.74
N ALA A 154 9.22 -6.07 3.34
CA ALA A 154 8.87 -5.29 2.16
C ALA A 154 9.05 -3.77 2.36
N LEU A 155 9.35 -3.34 3.59
CA LEU A 155 9.48 -1.96 4.05
C LEU A 155 10.87 -1.66 4.64
N ASP A 156 11.77 -2.65 4.68
CA ASP A 156 13.10 -2.52 5.26
C ASP A 156 13.98 -1.63 4.35
N ASP A 157 14.23 -0.41 4.82
CA ASP A 157 15.12 0.57 4.18
C ASP A 157 16.57 0.47 4.67
N THR A 158 16.86 -0.48 5.57
CA THR A 158 18.22 -0.66 6.06
C THR A 158 19.11 -1.10 4.91
N ALA A 159 20.16 -0.31 4.66
CA ALA A 159 21.06 -0.56 3.55
C ALA A 159 21.88 -1.84 3.79
N GLU A 160 21.46 -2.96 3.21
CA GLU A 160 22.24 -4.19 3.20
C GLU A 160 23.38 -4.11 2.18
N ARG A 161 24.62 -4.31 2.65
CA ARG A 161 25.80 -4.32 1.78
C ARG A 161 25.94 -5.65 1.06
N VAL A 162 25.60 -5.66 -0.22
CA VAL A 162 25.81 -6.80 -1.12
C VAL A 162 27.15 -6.72 -1.86
N ASN A 163 27.83 -7.87 -2.01
CA ASN A 163 29.01 -8.00 -2.86
C ASN A 163 28.62 -8.71 -4.17
N ILE A 164 28.80 -8.04 -5.30
CA ILE A 164 28.43 -8.58 -6.63
C ILE A 164 29.62 -8.55 -7.60
N THR A 165 29.62 -9.46 -8.56
CA THR A 165 30.61 -9.49 -9.67
C THR A 165 29.92 -9.13 -10.98
N LEU A 166 30.42 -8.10 -11.66
CA LEU A 166 29.86 -7.63 -12.93
C LEU A 166 30.94 -7.61 -14.03
N PRO A 167 30.61 -7.97 -15.28
CA PRO A 167 31.52 -7.75 -16.40
C PRO A 167 31.88 -6.27 -16.53
N ARG A 168 33.14 -5.96 -16.85
CA ARG A 168 33.64 -4.56 -16.95
C ARG A 168 32.79 -3.66 -17.85
N ARG A 169 32.26 -4.20 -18.96
CA ARG A 169 31.39 -3.45 -19.89
C ARG A 169 30.06 -3.02 -19.25
N VAL A 170 29.52 -3.85 -18.35
CA VAL A 170 28.27 -3.59 -17.63
C VAL A 170 28.52 -2.56 -16.53
N LEU A 171 29.60 -2.72 -15.77
CA LEU A 171 29.98 -1.76 -14.73
C LEU A 171 30.21 -0.36 -15.32
N ARG A 172 30.90 -0.26 -16.47
CA ARG A 172 31.09 1.03 -17.15
C ARG A 172 29.76 1.67 -17.53
N ARG A 173 28.81 0.88 -18.06
CA ARG A 173 27.50 1.39 -18.45
C ARG A 173 26.70 1.86 -17.24
N LEU A 174 26.72 1.08 -16.16
CA LEU A 174 26.08 1.42 -14.90
C LEU A 174 26.61 2.76 -14.34
N ASP A 175 27.93 2.99 -14.40
CA ASP A 175 28.55 4.23 -13.94
C ASP A 175 28.11 5.45 -14.74
N GLU A 176 28.05 5.31 -16.07
CA GLU A 176 27.61 6.37 -16.98
C GLU A 176 26.15 6.74 -16.72
N ASP A 177 25.28 5.73 -16.62
CA ASP A 177 23.85 5.92 -16.44
C ASP A 177 23.53 6.47 -15.02
N ALA A 178 24.18 5.96 -13.98
CA ALA A 178 24.03 6.48 -12.61
C ALA A 178 24.48 7.94 -12.52
N ARG A 179 25.63 8.28 -13.10
CA ARG A 179 26.11 9.67 -13.12
C ARG A 179 25.18 10.59 -13.88
N ALA A 180 24.67 10.17 -15.05
CA ALA A 180 23.72 10.94 -15.83
C ALA A 180 22.41 11.19 -15.06
N ALA A 181 22.01 10.26 -14.20
CA ALA A 181 20.85 10.38 -13.34
C ALA A 181 21.11 11.15 -12.02
N GLY A 182 22.36 11.54 -11.73
CA GLY A 182 22.73 12.17 -10.45
C GLY A 182 22.73 11.21 -9.26
N GLU A 183 22.84 9.91 -9.50
CA GLU A 183 22.70 8.84 -8.51
C GLU A 183 24.05 8.15 -8.21
N THR A 184 24.13 7.45 -7.08
CA THR A 184 25.19 6.46 -6.84
C THR A 184 24.90 5.17 -7.62
N ARG A 185 25.89 4.29 -7.81
CA ARG A 185 25.65 2.97 -8.46
C ARG A 185 24.53 2.18 -7.79
N SER A 186 24.58 2.10 -6.46
CA SER A 186 23.57 1.40 -5.64
C SER A 186 22.22 2.10 -5.70
N GLY A 187 22.18 3.43 -5.59
CA GLY A 187 20.94 4.20 -5.72
C GLY A 187 20.28 4.04 -7.09
N TYR A 188 21.09 4.05 -8.16
CA TYR A 188 20.59 3.83 -9.52
C TYR A 188 20.05 2.41 -9.72
N ILE A 189 20.73 1.38 -9.19
CA ILE A 189 20.21 -0.01 -9.23
C ILE A 189 18.89 -0.11 -8.47
N ALA A 190 18.82 0.42 -7.25
CA ALA A 190 17.60 0.40 -6.43
C ALA A 190 16.43 1.08 -7.15
N LYS A 191 16.69 2.25 -7.74
CA LYS A 191 15.72 3.01 -8.55
C LYS A 191 15.22 2.23 -9.76
N LEU A 192 16.08 1.47 -10.44
CA LEU A 192 15.67 0.62 -11.56
C LEU A 192 14.81 -0.55 -11.08
N ALA A 193 15.16 -1.17 -9.96
CA ALA A 193 14.39 -2.29 -9.39
C ALA A 193 13.00 -1.87 -8.90
N LEU A 194 12.87 -0.67 -8.30
CA LEU A 194 11.60 -0.12 -7.83
C LEU A 194 10.68 0.41 -8.94
N ARG A 195 11.19 0.53 -10.18
CA ARG A 195 10.45 1.02 -11.36
C ARG A 195 10.12 -0.08 -12.37
N ALA A 196 10.58 -1.31 -12.13
CA ALA A 196 10.37 -2.48 -12.97
C ALA A 196 9.06 -3.18 -12.61
#